data_AF-A0A663A370-F1
#
_entry.id   AF-A0A663A370-F1
#
_cell.length_a   1.000
_cell.length_b   1.000
_cell.length_c   1.000
_cell.angle_alpha   90.00
_cell.angle_beta   90.00
_cell.angle_gamma   90.00
#
_symmetry.space_group_name_H-M   'P 1'
#
loop_
_entity.id
_entity.type
_entity.pdbx_description
1 polymer ?
#
loop_
_entity_poly.entity_id
_entity_poly.type
_entity_poly.pdbx_seq_one_letter_code
_entity_poly.pdbx_strand_id
1 'polypeptide(L)'
;MSVDYYFKNRLSKNSKELQQIMDKPWLADHIKNGHGPLCAAYPQEYTSEGDTPSFMPLIRNGLEQHTDYTLGGWGGRPEYKNGNHMQDGNDLKNGVPDSHYTFQRWLPAIQNDWAARADWCVADEYSKANHQPVARILGESVRTVRPGEKIILDASPSFDPDKNSLSYQWWQYREAGSVQTKVAIKHVDEKRAEIIVPDNPGKQLHLILELTDNGTPNLKSYKRVILNVN
;
A
#
# COMPACT_ATOMS: atom_id res chain seq x y z
N MET A 1 -7.04 -12.69 -3.50
CA MET A 1 -5.81 -13.33 -4.01
C MET A 1 -6.20 -14.54 -4.83
N SER A 2 -5.73 -14.66 -6.07
CA SER A 2 -6.16 -15.75 -6.96
C SER A 2 -5.19 -16.00 -8.11
N VAL A 3 -5.01 -17.28 -8.44
CA VAL A 3 -4.19 -17.77 -9.55
C VAL A 3 -5.08 -18.57 -10.50
N ASP A 4 -4.78 -18.56 -11.80
CA ASP A 4 -5.60 -19.21 -12.82
C ASP A 4 -5.89 -20.69 -12.48
N TYR A 5 -7.14 -21.09 -12.71
CA TYR A 5 -7.65 -22.46 -12.62
C TYR A 5 -7.65 -23.11 -11.23
N TYR A 6 -7.01 -22.51 -10.23
CA TYR A 6 -6.98 -23.04 -8.87
C TYR A 6 -8.30 -22.86 -8.12
N PHE A 7 -8.99 -21.74 -8.32
CA PHE A 7 -10.31 -21.51 -7.73
C PHE A 7 -11.43 -21.75 -8.74
N LYS A 8 -12.22 -22.81 -8.53
CA LYS A 8 -13.41 -23.15 -9.34
C LYS A 8 -13.12 -23.29 -10.85
N ASN A 9 -11.88 -23.65 -11.22
CA ASN A 9 -11.42 -23.72 -12.62
C ASN A 9 -11.66 -22.42 -13.41
N ARG A 10 -11.54 -21.27 -12.74
CA ARG A 10 -11.76 -19.94 -13.34
C ARG A 10 -10.44 -19.25 -13.65
N LEU A 11 -10.46 -18.38 -14.66
CA LEU A 11 -9.38 -17.43 -14.89
C LEU A 11 -9.35 -16.39 -13.78
N SER A 12 -8.15 -16.09 -13.32
CA SER A 12 -7.87 -15.01 -12.38
C SER A 12 -8.03 -13.65 -13.06
N LYS A 13 -8.41 -12.65 -12.26
CA LYS A 13 -8.40 -11.24 -12.66
C LYS A 13 -7.04 -10.58 -12.42
N ASN A 14 -6.11 -11.28 -11.78
CA ASN A 14 -4.75 -10.82 -11.57
C ASN A 14 -3.95 -10.97 -12.88
N SER A 15 -3.05 -10.01 -13.14
CA SER A 15 -2.09 -10.13 -14.23
C SER A 15 -1.15 -11.31 -14.00
N LYS A 16 -0.43 -11.75 -15.03
CA LYS A 16 0.49 -12.89 -14.91
C LYS A 16 1.61 -12.63 -13.91
N GLU A 17 2.09 -11.39 -13.83
CA GLU A 17 3.10 -10.96 -12.88
C GLU A 17 2.59 -11.05 -11.43
N LEU A 18 1.35 -10.62 -11.19
CA LEU A 18 0.74 -10.78 -9.86
C LEU A 18 0.53 -12.25 -9.51
N GLN A 19 0.15 -13.09 -10.48
CA GLN A 19 -0.03 -14.53 -10.23
C GLN A 19 1.29 -15.20 -9.83
N GLN A 20 2.44 -14.79 -10.38
CA GLN A 20 3.75 -15.33 -10.04
C GLN A 20 4.11 -15.13 -8.56
N ILE A 21 3.72 -14.01 -7.96
CA ILE A 21 3.97 -13.77 -6.52
C ILE A 21 2.92 -14.40 -5.61
N MET A 22 2.03 -15.25 -6.14
CA MET A 22 0.95 -15.89 -5.40
C MET A 22 0.81 -17.38 -5.71
N ASP A 23 1.66 -17.92 -6.59
CA ASP A 23 1.58 -19.30 -7.05
C ASP A 23 2.25 -20.29 -6.07
N LYS A 24 2.33 -21.57 -6.47
CA LYS A 24 2.91 -22.61 -5.62
C LYS A 24 4.41 -22.43 -5.41
N PRO A 25 5.24 -22.20 -6.45
CA PRO A 25 6.66 -21.91 -6.25
C PRO A 25 6.89 -20.76 -5.27
N TRP A 26 6.22 -19.62 -5.45
CA TRP A 26 6.40 -18.49 -4.56
C TRP A 26 6.03 -18.83 -3.11
N LEU A 27 4.89 -19.50 -2.90
CA LEU A 27 4.45 -19.87 -1.55
C LEU A 27 5.41 -20.88 -0.90
N ALA A 28 5.93 -21.83 -1.67
CA ALA A 28 6.88 -22.82 -1.17
C ALA A 28 8.18 -22.13 -0.72
N ASP A 29 8.73 -21.25 -1.55
CA ASP A 29 10.04 -20.64 -1.32
C ASP A 29 10.01 -19.54 -0.25
N HIS A 30 8.95 -18.73 -0.24
CA HIS A 30 8.91 -17.54 0.62
C HIS A 30 8.16 -17.74 1.92
N ILE A 31 7.31 -18.77 2.02
CA ILE A 31 6.49 -19.01 3.21
C ILE A 31 6.73 -20.40 3.77
N LYS A 32 6.51 -21.48 3.02
CA LYS A 32 6.38 -22.80 3.65
C LYS A 32 7.71 -23.44 4.02
N ASN A 33 8.71 -23.36 3.14
CA ASN A 33 9.96 -24.10 3.29
C ASN A 33 11.02 -23.24 3.96
N GLY A 34 11.55 -23.69 5.09
CA GLY A 34 12.68 -23.02 5.76
C GLY A 34 12.30 -21.87 6.71
N HIS A 35 11.01 -21.54 6.86
CA HIS A 35 10.53 -20.41 7.68
C HIS A 35 9.87 -20.82 9.00
N GLY A 36 10.23 -21.99 9.52
CA GLY A 36 9.83 -22.46 10.85
C GLY A 36 8.43 -23.07 10.93
N PRO A 37 8.02 -23.50 12.14
CA PRO A 37 6.81 -24.32 12.33
C PRO A 37 5.51 -23.58 12.04
N LEU A 38 5.45 -22.26 12.27
CA LEU A 38 4.26 -21.46 11.97
C LEU A 38 3.97 -21.46 10.46
N CYS A 39 4.98 -21.20 9.65
CA CYS A 39 4.81 -21.13 8.20
C CYS A 39 4.67 -22.53 7.56
N ALA A 40 5.34 -23.55 8.13
CA ALA A 40 5.14 -24.95 7.72
C ALA A 40 3.70 -25.44 7.95
N ALA A 41 3.01 -24.90 8.95
CA ALA A 41 1.60 -25.20 9.23
C ALA A 41 0.61 -24.51 8.27
N TYR A 42 1.07 -23.63 7.37
CA TYR A 42 0.21 -22.95 6.41
C TYR A 42 -0.40 -23.96 5.41
N PRO A 43 -1.73 -24.15 5.41
CA PRO A 43 -2.34 -25.34 4.80
C PRO A 43 -2.52 -25.23 3.28
N GLN A 44 -2.46 -24.03 2.71
CA GLN A 44 -2.74 -23.84 1.29
C GLN A 44 -1.55 -24.26 0.42
N GLU A 45 -1.83 -24.58 -0.85
CA GLU A 45 -0.82 -24.89 -1.85
C GLU A 45 -0.37 -23.68 -2.66
N TYR A 46 -1.17 -22.61 -2.69
CA TYR A 46 -0.89 -21.32 -3.31
C TYR A 46 -1.47 -20.22 -2.41
N THR A 47 -1.19 -18.94 -2.71
CA THR A 47 -1.73 -17.83 -1.90
C THR A 47 -3.24 -17.70 -2.12
N SER A 48 -4.00 -18.26 -1.19
CA SER A 48 -5.46 -18.38 -1.25
C SER A 48 -6.12 -17.92 0.05
N GLU A 49 -5.92 -16.66 0.42
CA GLU A 49 -6.50 -16.09 1.65
C GLU A 49 -7.61 -15.09 1.31
N GLY A 50 -8.83 -15.62 1.11
CA GLY A 50 -10.00 -14.80 0.77
C GLY A 50 -10.36 -13.77 1.85
N ASP A 51 -10.08 -14.09 3.11
CA ASP A 51 -10.45 -13.27 4.27
C ASP A 51 -9.33 -12.32 4.72
N THR A 52 -8.09 -12.50 4.27
CA THR A 52 -6.94 -11.67 4.70
C THR A 52 -7.13 -10.17 4.47
N PRO A 53 -7.76 -9.70 3.37
CA PRO A 53 -8.07 -8.28 3.23
C PRO A 53 -8.89 -7.67 4.38
N SER A 54 -9.60 -8.48 5.18
CA SER A 54 -10.40 -8.00 6.32
C SER A 54 -9.55 -7.48 7.50
N PHE A 55 -8.35 -8.04 7.73
CA PHE A 55 -7.48 -7.58 8.81
C PHE A 55 -6.38 -6.62 8.32
N MET A 56 -6.05 -6.63 7.03
CA MET A 56 -5.02 -5.75 6.46
C MET A 56 -5.19 -4.25 6.78
N PRO A 57 -6.41 -3.68 6.90
CA PRO A 57 -6.60 -2.30 7.32
C PRO A 57 -5.95 -1.98 8.69
N LEU A 58 -5.83 -2.98 9.56
CA LEU A 58 -5.25 -2.87 10.91
C LEU A 58 -3.72 -2.87 10.91
N ILE A 59 -3.09 -3.27 9.79
CA ILE A 59 -1.63 -3.20 9.64
C ILE A 59 -1.24 -1.73 9.53
N ARG A 60 -0.40 -1.26 10.46
CA ARG A 60 0.07 0.13 10.53
C ARG A 60 1.17 0.41 9.50
N ASN A 61 0.80 0.34 8.22
CA ASN A 61 1.68 0.67 7.09
C ASN A 61 1.69 2.17 6.74
N GLY A 62 0.87 2.99 7.42
CA GLY A 62 0.80 4.44 7.26
C GLY A 62 -0.15 4.96 6.16
N LEU A 63 -0.97 4.07 5.58
CA LEU A 63 -2.10 4.44 4.71
C LEU A 63 -3.34 4.90 5.49
N GLU A 64 -3.37 4.69 6.82
CA GLU A 64 -4.43 5.09 7.75
C GLU A 64 -5.81 4.46 7.45
N GLN A 65 -5.86 3.32 6.74
CA GLN A 65 -7.13 2.69 6.36
C GLN A 65 -8.01 2.29 7.57
N HIS A 66 -7.41 1.95 8.72
CA HIS A 66 -8.17 1.63 9.93
C HIS A 66 -8.99 2.80 10.49
N THR A 67 -8.66 4.05 10.17
CA THR A 67 -9.40 5.21 10.69
C THR A 67 -10.68 5.47 9.89
N ASP A 68 -10.65 5.13 8.59
CA ASP A 68 -11.78 5.21 7.67
C ASP A 68 -11.49 4.29 6.49
N TYR A 69 -12.32 3.27 6.31
CA TYR A 69 -12.15 2.28 5.25
C TYR A 69 -12.19 2.89 3.84
N THR A 70 -12.90 4.00 3.64
CA THR A 70 -13.00 4.68 2.34
C THR A 70 -11.68 5.32 1.90
N LEU A 71 -10.72 5.49 2.82
CA LEU A 71 -9.38 5.98 2.50
C LEU A 71 -8.62 5.00 1.59
N GLY A 72 -8.96 3.72 1.63
CA GLY A 72 -8.30 2.68 0.86
C GLY A 72 -6.90 2.34 1.39
N GLY A 73 -6.49 1.10 1.12
CA GLY A 73 -5.18 0.61 1.47
C GLY A 73 -5.05 -0.88 1.19
N TRP A 74 -4.21 -1.57 1.96
CA TRP A 74 -3.94 -2.99 1.73
C TRP A 74 -5.21 -3.86 1.79
N GLY A 75 -6.27 -3.46 2.50
CA GLY A 75 -7.56 -4.16 2.47
C GLY A 75 -8.44 -3.88 1.26
N GLY A 76 -7.96 -3.15 0.24
CA GLY A 76 -8.79 -2.61 -0.84
C GLY A 76 -9.33 -1.21 -0.52
N ARG A 77 -10.27 -0.70 -1.33
CA ARG A 77 -10.97 0.56 -1.04
C ARG A 77 -12.48 0.38 -1.24
N PRO A 78 -13.24 0.18 -0.16
CA PRO A 78 -14.68 0.13 -0.25
C PRO A 78 -15.32 1.53 -0.37
N GLU A 79 -16.56 1.56 -0.86
CA GLU A 79 -17.42 2.73 -0.93
C GLU A 79 -18.81 2.42 -0.37
N TYR A 80 -19.45 3.41 0.25
CA TYR A 80 -20.83 3.30 0.72
C TYR A 80 -21.77 3.25 -0.49
N LYS A 81 -22.71 2.31 -0.47
CA LYS A 81 -23.79 2.23 -1.47
C LYS A 81 -25.13 2.63 -0.89
N ASN A 82 -25.57 1.87 0.11
CA ASN A 82 -26.92 1.99 0.68
C ASN A 82 -26.81 2.04 2.21
N GLY A 83 -26.88 3.24 2.79
CA GLY A 83 -26.66 3.43 4.22
C GLY A 83 -25.27 2.95 4.63
N ASN A 84 -25.19 2.05 5.61
CA ASN A 84 -23.92 1.51 6.11
C ASN A 84 -23.40 0.30 5.32
N HIS A 85 -24.03 -0.07 4.20
CA HIS A 85 -23.55 -1.14 3.34
C HIS A 85 -22.37 -0.66 2.48
N MET A 86 -21.24 -1.32 2.66
CA MET A 86 -19.98 -1.09 1.96
C MET A 86 -19.72 -2.21 0.95
N GLN A 87 -19.24 -1.84 -0.23
CA GLN A 87 -18.74 -2.79 -1.24
C GLN A 87 -17.44 -2.25 -1.84
N ASP A 88 -16.71 -3.08 -2.58
CA ASP A 88 -15.54 -2.62 -3.33
C ASP A 88 -15.89 -1.42 -4.23
N GLY A 89 -15.10 -0.36 -4.11
CA GLY A 89 -15.16 0.80 -4.99
C GLY A 89 -14.44 0.54 -6.30
N ASN A 90 -14.05 1.60 -7.00
CA ASN A 90 -13.28 1.52 -8.24
C ASN A 90 -12.08 2.46 -8.22
N ASP A 91 -10.89 1.93 -8.45
CA ASP A 91 -9.67 2.72 -8.64
C ASP A 91 -9.29 2.75 -10.13
N LEU A 92 -8.62 3.81 -10.57
CA LEU A 92 -8.22 3.98 -11.96
C LEU A 92 -6.94 3.20 -12.25
N LYS A 93 -7.10 2.06 -12.94
CA LYS A 93 -6.00 1.30 -13.54
C LYS A 93 -5.77 1.81 -14.95
N ASN A 94 -4.64 2.48 -15.19
CA ASN A 94 -4.33 3.10 -16.49
C ASN A 94 -5.44 4.04 -17.01
N GLY A 95 -6.08 4.77 -16.09
CA GLY A 95 -7.19 5.69 -16.40
C GLY A 95 -8.56 5.04 -16.56
N VAL A 96 -8.68 3.72 -16.40
CA VAL A 96 -9.95 2.99 -16.47
C VAL A 96 -10.37 2.52 -15.07
N PRO A 97 -11.61 2.76 -14.63
CA PRO A 97 -12.10 2.23 -13.36
C PRO A 97 -12.06 0.69 -13.31
N ASP A 98 -11.46 0.15 -12.26
CA ASP A 98 -11.40 -1.30 -11.99
C ASP A 98 -11.54 -1.55 -10.48
N SER A 99 -12.56 -2.32 -10.10
CA SER A 99 -12.81 -2.65 -8.70
C SER A 99 -11.75 -3.55 -8.09
N HIS A 100 -11.11 -4.42 -8.89
CA HIS A 100 -10.03 -5.28 -8.41
C HIS A 100 -8.76 -4.48 -8.13
N TYR A 101 -8.56 -3.38 -8.86
CA TYR A 101 -7.35 -2.57 -8.72
C TYR A 101 -7.24 -1.88 -7.36
N THR A 102 -8.37 -1.65 -6.69
CA THR A 102 -8.41 -1.12 -5.32
C THR A 102 -7.56 -1.94 -4.34
N PHE A 103 -7.47 -3.25 -4.57
CA PHE A 103 -6.67 -4.21 -3.79
C PHE A 103 -5.39 -4.64 -4.52
N GLN A 104 -5.48 -4.99 -5.80
CA GLN A 104 -4.36 -5.58 -6.57
C GLN A 104 -3.10 -4.73 -6.57
N ARG A 105 -3.24 -3.40 -6.53
CA ARG A 105 -2.11 -2.47 -6.55
C ARG A 105 -1.16 -2.61 -5.36
N TRP A 106 -1.66 -3.18 -4.25
CA TRP A 106 -0.90 -3.34 -3.01
C TRP A 106 -0.26 -4.73 -2.87
N LEU A 107 -0.68 -5.69 -3.69
CA LEU A 107 -0.26 -7.09 -3.58
C LEU A 107 1.27 -7.27 -3.55
N PRO A 108 2.08 -6.60 -4.39
CA PRO A 108 3.54 -6.75 -4.29
C PRO A 108 4.10 -6.36 -2.91
N ALA A 109 3.59 -5.28 -2.32
CA ALA A 109 4.02 -4.84 -0.99
C ALA A 109 3.55 -5.82 0.10
N ILE A 110 2.32 -6.30 0.00
CA ILE A 110 1.73 -7.29 0.92
C ILE A 110 2.53 -8.60 0.88
N GLN A 111 2.85 -9.11 -0.32
CA GLN A 111 3.58 -10.38 -0.46
C GLN A 111 5.01 -10.27 0.05
N ASN A 112 5.70 -9.15 -0.22
CA ASN A 112 7.03 -8.92 0.35
C ASN A 112 7.01 -8.77 1.87
N ASP A 113 6.00 -8.07 2.43
CA ASP A 113 5.81 -7.96 3.89
C ASP A 113 5.60 -9.34 4.52
N TRP A 114 4.79 -10.20 3.89
CA TRP A 114 4.57 -11.56 4.38
C TRP A 114 5.82 -12.42 4.32
N ALA A 115 6.55 -12.38 3.21
CA ALA A 115 7.82 -13.10 3.04
C ALA A 115 8.86 -12.67 4.09
N ALA A 116 9.06 -11.36 4.30
CA ALA A 116 9.99 -10.89 5.33
C ALA A 116 9.57 -11.34 6.74
N ARG A 117 8.27 -11.33 7.06
CA ARG A 117 7.78 -11.84 8.35
C ARG A 117 7.95 -13.36 8.50
N ALA A 118 7.94 -14.11 7.40
CA ALA A 118 8.29 -15.52 7.41
C ALA A 118 9.78 -15.71 7.76
N ASP A 119 10.68 -14.89 7.17
CA ASP A 119 12.11 -14.88 7.55
C ASP A 119 12.29 -14.55 9.04
N TRP A 120 11.51 -13.62 9.59
CA TRP A 120 11.57 -13.27 11.02
C TRP A 120 11.26 -14.46 11.94
N CYS A 121 10.49 -15.44 11.49
CA CYS A 121 10.11 -16.60 12.30
C CYS A 121 11.30 -17.54 12.59
N VAL A 122 12.40 -17.41 11.82
CA VAL A 122 13.60 -18.25 11.95
C VAL A 122 14.89 -17.44 12.14
N ALA A 123 14.82 -16.11 12.03
CA ALA A 123 15.94 -15.22 12.31
C ALA A 123 16.33 -15.28 13.81
N ASP A 124 17.56 -15.66 14.09
CA ASP A 124 18.16 -15.67 15.44
C ASP A 124 18.65 -14.29 15.89
N GLU A 125 18.84 -13.38 14.93
CA GLU A 125 19.26 -12.00 15.15
C GLU A 125 18.46 -11.05 14.26
N TYR A 126 18.25 -9.82 14.74
CA TYR A 126 17.56 -8.76 13.99
C TYR A 126 18.18 -8.57 12.59
N SER A 127 19.50 -8.48 12.48
CA SER A 127 20.19 -8.27 11.19
C SER A 127 20.07 -9.40 10.16
N LYS A 128 19.41 -10.53 10.49
CA LYS A 128 19.24 -11.67 9.59
C LYS A 128 17.98 -11.62 8.75
N ALA A 129 17.13 -10.61 8.94
CA ALA A 129 15.99 -10.37 8.09
C ALA A 129 15.78 -8.87 7.88
N ASN A 130 15.08 -8.53 6.79
CA ASN A 130 14.78 -7.14 6.46
C ASN A 130 13.57 -6.61 7.24
N HIS A 131 13.54 -5.31 7.54
CA HIS A 131 12.42 -4.64 8.23
C HIS A 131 11.93 -3.43 7.46
N GLN A 132 10.65 -3.13 7.65
CA GLN A 132 9.98 -2.08 6.89
C GLN A 132 10.65 -0.73 7.16
N PRO A 133 10.84 0.10 6.12
CA PRO A 133 11.28 1.47 6.33
C PRO A 133 10.21 2.24 7.11
N VAL A 134 10.58 3.34 7.76
CA VAL A 134 9.66 4.18 8.55
C VAL A 134 9.37 5.49 7.82
N ALA A 135 8.20 5.55 7.18
CA ALA A 135 7.74 6.75 6.49
C ALA A 135 7.27 7.85 7.45
N ARG A 136 7.92 9.01 7.35
CA ARG A 136 7.64 10.21 8.13
C ARG A 136 7.66 11.44 7.26
N ILE A 137 6.96 12.46 7.72
CA ILE A 137 6.99 13.79 7.12
C ILE A 137 7.23 14.83 8.19
N LEU A 138 7.79 15.97 7.78
CA LEU A 138 7.83 17.16 8.60
C LEU A 138 6.44 17.83 8.64
N GLY A 139 5.96 18.15 9.83
CA GLY A 139 4.64 18.74 10.06
C GLY A 139 3.50 17.72 10.14
N GLU A 140 2.27 18.20 10.25
CA GLU A 140 1.09 17.36 10.46
C GLU A 140 0.70 16.56 9.20
N SER A 141 0.08 15.40 9.36
CA SER A 141 -0.44 14.63 8.22
C SER A 141 -1.74 15.22 7.65
N VAL A 142 -2.54 15.89 8.49
CA VAL A 142 -3.79 16.51 8.09
C VAL A 142 -3.65 18.01 8.31
N ARG A 143 -3.89 18.82 7.27
CA ARG A 143 -3.70 20.28 7.31
C ARG A 143 -4.82 20.99 6.59
N THR A 144 -5.10 22.22 6.99
CA THR A 144 -5.94 23.15 6.21
C THR A 144 -5.03 24.08 5.40
N VAL A 145 -5.32 24.21 4.11
CA VAL A 145 -4.50 24.97 3.14
C VAL A 145 -5.37 25.82 2.24
N ARG A 146 -4.81 26.89 1.66
CA ARG A 146 -5.54 27.77 0.75
C ARG A 146 -5.32 27.40 -0.73
N PRO A 147 -6.31 27.63 -1.61
CA PRO A 147 -6.10 27.62 -3.05
C PRO A 147 -4.86 28.44 -3.47
N GLY A 148 -4.04 27.87 -4.34
CA GLY A 148 -2.81 28.51 -4.86
C GLY A 148 -1.62 28.51 -3.89
N GLU A 149 -1.79 28.01 -2.66
CA GLU A 149 -0.69 27.89 -1.70
C GLU A 149 0.37 26.91 -2.21
N LYS A 150 1.66 27.27 -2.06
CA LYS A 150 2.77 26.37 -2.31
C LYS A 150 3.06 25.55 -1.07
N ILE A 151 2.92 24.23 -1.16
CA ILE A 151 3.21 23.29 -0.07
C ILE A 151 4.47 22.50 -0.40
N ILE A 152 5.36 22.39 0.59
CA ILE A 152 6.51 21.49 0.57
C ILE A 152 6.16 20.25 1.40
N LEU A 153 6.23 19.09 0.76
CA LEU A 153 6.08 17.78 1.37
C LEU A 153 7.48 17.24 1.67
N ASP A 154 7.89 17.25 2.94
CA ASP A 154 9.26 16.93 3.35
C ASP A 154 9.30 15.59 4.10
N ALA A 155 9.79 14.55 3.44
CA ALA A 155 10.00 13.21 3.99
C ALA A 155 11.40 12.99 4.59
N SER A 156 12.21 14.03 4.77
CA SER A 156 13.56 13.92 5.36
C SER A 156 13.64 13.24 6.73
N PRO A 157 12.60 13.23 7.60
CA PRO A 157 12.64 12.47 8.85
C PRO A 157 12.45 10.95 8.67
N SER A 158 12.19 10.48 7.45
CA SER A 158 12.07 9.05 7.15
C SER A 158 13.41 8.35 7.25
N PHE A 159 13.39 7.08 7.66
CA PHE A 159 14.60 6.29 7.82
C PHE A 159 14.31 4.81 7.64
N ASP A 160 15.36 4.04 7.38
CA ASP A 160 15.33 2.59 7.36
C ASP A 160 16.03 2.05 8.62
N PRO A 161 15.40 1.15 9.40
CA PRO A 161 16.01 0.64 10.63
C PRO A 161 17.22 -0.26 10.37
N ASP A 162 17.28 -0.91 9.20
CA ASP A 162 18.39 -1.76 8.77
C ASP A 162 19.47 -0.96 8.01
N LYS A 163 19.25 0.36 7.85
CA LYS A 163 20.12 1.31 7.12
C LYS A 163 20.18 1.04 5.62
N ASN A 164 19.16 0.38 5.07
CA ASN A 164 18.97 0.26 3.64
C ASN A 164 18.77 1.64 2.99
N SER A 165 19.07 1.72 1.70
CA SER A 165 18.78 2.91 0.91
C SER A 165 17.27 3.01 0.62
N LEU A 166 16.75 4.23 0.64
CA LEU A 166 15.32 4.49 0.45
C LEU A 166 15.03 5.13 -0.90
N SER A 167 14.06 4.57 -1.61
CA SER A 167 13.40 5.20 -2.76
C SER A 167 12.11 5.89 -2.31
N TYR A 168 11.83 7.05 -2.89
CA TYR A 168 10.66 7.89 -2.56
C TYR A 168 9.71 7.93 -3.75
N GLN A 169 8.41 7.93 -3.49
CA GLN A 169 7.41 8.20 -4.51
C GLN A 169 6.22 8.95 -3.94
N TRP A 170 5.99 10.17 -4.42
CA TRP A 170 4.84 10.99 -4.09
C TRP A 170 3.79 10.91 -5.19
N TRP A 171 2.55 10.63 -4.81
CA TRP A 171 1.43 10.58 -5.75
C TRP A 171 0.12 11.00 -5.11
N GLN A 172 -0.83 11.43 -5.95
CA GLN A 172 -2.18 11.81 -5.52
C GLN A 172 -3.11 10.59 -5.53
N TYR A 173 -3.69 10.26 -4.38
CA TYR A 173 -4.71 9.21 -4.29
C TYR A 173 -6.10 9.79 -4.54
N ARG A 174 -6.38 10.05 -5.83
CA ARG A 174 -7.59 10.76 -6.30
C ARG A 174 -8.88 10.09 -5.85
N GLU A 175 -8.91 8.77 -5.83
CA GLU A 175 -10.11 7.99 -5.55
C GLU A 175 -10.47 7.95 -4.05
N ALA A 176 -9.51 8.27 -3.18
CA ALA A 176 -9.72 8.43 -1.75
C ALA A 176 -10.02 9.89 -1.35
N GLY A 177 -9.68 10.87 -2.20
CA GLY A 177 -9.93 12.30 -1.96
C GLY A 177 -11.13 12.83 -2.74
N SER A 178 -11.56 14.05 -2.44
CA SER A 178 -12.62 14.73 -3.21
C SER A 178 -12.08 15.70 -4.27
N VAL A 179 -10.79 16.07 -4.21
CA VAL A 179 -10.09 16.77 -5.30
C VAL A 179 -9.80 15.78 -6.43
N GLN A 180 -10.60 15.86 -7.49
CA GLN A 180 -10.49 14.99 -8.67
C GLN A 180 -9.56 15.55 -9.76
N THR A 181 -9.23 16.83 -9.72
CA THR A 181 -8.24 17.41 -10.64
C THR A 181 -6.87 16.79 -10.35
N LYS A 182 -6.15 16.36 -11.40
CA LYS A 182 -4.78 15.87 -11.25
C LYS A 182 -3.87 17.03 -10.82
N VAL A 183 -3.24 16.88 -9.66
CA VAL A 183 -2.27 17.86 -9.15
C VAL A 183 -0.88 17.53 -9.70
N ALA A 184 -0.18 18.55 -10.20
CA ALA A 184 1.23 18.42 -10.54
C ALA A 184 2.06 18.40 -9.25
N ILE A 185 2.79 17.31 -9.04
CA ILE A 185 3.74 17.17 -7.94
C ILE A 185 5.13 17.26 -8.56
N LYS A 186 5.94 18.22 -8.11
CA LYS A 186 7.34 18.34 -8.52
C LYS A 186 8.21 17.49 -7.59
N HIS A 187 9.30 16.94 -8.11
CA HIS A 187 10.27 16.14 -7.36
C HIS A 187 9.61 14.91 -6.69
N VAL A 188 8.78 14.20 -7.46
CA VAL A 188 7.97 13.07 -6.96
C VAL A 188 8.80 11.92 -6.40
N ASP A 189 10.04 11.79 -6.84
CA ASP A 189 11.00 10.74 -6.51
C ASP A 189 12.05 11.18 -5.47
N GLU A 190 11.89 12.38 -4.92
CA GLU A 190 12.81 12.95 -3.93
C GLU A 190 12.21 12.98 -2.52
N LYS A 191 13.09 13.18 -1.52
CA LYS A 191 12.68 13.43 -0.12
C LYS A 191 11.74 14.62 0.01
N ARG A 192 11.93 15.65 -0.83
CA ARG A 192 11.13 16.88 -0.80
C ARG A 192 10.39 17.04 -2.11
N ALA A 193 9.06 16.94 -2.04
CA ALA A 193 8.19 17.23 -3.17
C ALA A 193 7.49 18.58 -2.98
N GLU A 194 7.09 19.19 -4.09
CA GLU A 194 6.37 20.46 -4.07
C GLU A 194 5.04 20.35 -4.82
N ILE A 195 4.01 20.98 -4.28
CA ILE A 195 2.72 21.13 -4.96
C ILE A 195 2.25 22.58 -4.88
N ILE A 196 1.39 22.95 -5.84
CA ILE A 196 0.50 24.11 -5.71
C ILE A 196 -0.89 23.56 -5.43
N VAL A 197 -1.52 24.03 -4.36
CA VAL A 197 -2.86 23.60 -3.97
C VAL A 197 -3.87 24.00 -5.06
N PRO A 198 -4.65 23.06 -5.60
CA PRO A 198 -5.64 23.37 -6.63
C PRO A 198 -6.80 24.19 -6.05
N ASP A 199 -7.42 25.01 -6.90
CA ASP A 199 -8.58 25.82 -6.51
C ASP A 199 -9.86 24.96 -6.41
N ASN A 200 -9.99 24.30 -5.26
CA ASN A 200 -11.07 23.38 -4.95
C ASN A 200 -11.53 23.53 -3.50
N PRO A 201 -12.02 24.71 -3.08
CA PRO A 201 -12.46 24.97 -1.71
C PRO A 201 -13.54 23.97 -1.27
N GLY A 202 -13.47 23.56 0.00
CA GLY A 202 -14.35 22.54 0.61
C GLY A 202 -14.01 21.10 0.24
N LYS A 203 -12.94 20.85 -0.53
CA LYS A 203 -12.51 19.50 -0.93
C LYS A 203 -11.22 19.09 -0.24
N GLN A 204 -10.94 17.79 -0.26
CA GLN A 204 -9.75 17.17 0.33
C GLN A 204 -8.84 16.63 -0.78
N LEU A 205 -7.59 17.05 -0.77
CA LEU A 205 -6.52 16.51 -1.59
C LEU A 205 -5.74 15.47 -0.80
N HIS A 206 -5.75 14.22 -1.27
CA HIS A 206 -5.08 13.10 -0.63
C HIS A 206 -3.79 12.79 -1.40
N LEU A 207 -2.67 12.81 -0.69
CA LEU A 207 -1.34 12.52 -1.22
C LEU A 207 -0.74 11.37 -0.42
N ILE A 208 0.01 10.51 -1.10
CA ILE A 208 0.69 9.37 -0.52
C ILE A 208 2.18 9.51 -0.81
N LEU A 209 2.98 9.42 0.24
CA LEU A 209 4.37 9.01 0.15
C LEU A 209 4.43 7.49 0.17
N GLU A 210 5.05 6.86 -0.82
CA GLU A 210 5.57 5.50 -0.71
C GLU A 210 7.07 5.56 -0.46
N LEU A 211 7.53 4.83 0.55
CA LEU A 211 8.93 4.51 0.72
C LEU A 211 9.16 3.05 0.39
N THR A 212 10.23 2.78 -0.33
CA THR A 212 10.68 1.42 -0.62
C THR A 212 12.15 1.33 -0.23
N ASP A 213 12.50 0.37 0.63
CA ASP A 213 13.90 0.06 0.90
C ASP A 213 14.54 -0.72 -0.26
N ASN A 214 15.84 -0.98 -0.16
CA ASN A 214 16.55 -1.90 -1.06
C ASN A 214 16.98 -3.21 -0.36
N GLY A 215 16.35 -3.58 0.75
CA GLY A 215 16.59 -4.85 1.45
C GLY A 215 15.98 -6.03 0.71
N THR A 216 16.13 -7.25 1.23
CA THR A 216 15.58 -8.47 0.58
C THR A 216 14.60 -9.17 1.51
N PRO A 217 13.32 -9.35 1.11
CA PRO A 217 12.68 -8.67 -0.04
C PRO A 217 12.59 -7.15 0.18
N ASN A 218 12.39 -6.35 -0.88
CA ASN A 218 12.20 -4.91 -0.71
C ASN A 218 10.89 -4.64 0.04
N LEU A 219 10.95 -3.90 1.14
CA LEU A 219 9.76 -3.57 1.94
C LEU A 219 9.29 -2.15 1.70
N LYS A 220 7.97 -1.97 1.85
CA LYS A 220 7.31 -0.68 1.69
C LYS A 220 6.64 -0.21 2.98
N SER A 221 6.70 1.11 3.18
CA SER A 221 5.80 1.82 4.09
C SER A 221 5.29 3.09 3.44
N TYR A 222 4.26 3.67 4.04
CA TYR A 222 3.52 4.77 3.45
C TYR A 222 3.34 5.91 4.44
N LYS A 223 3.12 7.11 3.92
CA LYS A 223 2.56 8.21 4.70
C LYS A 223 1.47 8.91 3.92
N ARG A 224 0.25 8.90 4.44
CA ARG A 224 -0.85 9.70 3.91
C ARG A 224 -0.76 11.15 4.40
N VAL A 225 -0.96 12.08 3.47
CA VAL A 225 -1.17 13.51 3.73
C VAL A 225 -2.53 13.92 3.20
N ILE A 226 -3.35 14.55 4.04
CA ILE A 226 -4.68 15.06 3.70
C ILE A 226 -4.65 16.57 3.83
N LEU A 227 -4.91 17.26 2.71
CA LEU A 227 -4.98 18.71 2.67
C LEU A 227 -6.44 19.12 2.47
N ASN A 228 -7.03 19.72 3.51
CA ASN A 228 -8.35 20.33 3.47
C ASN A 228 -8.22 21.70 2.79
N VAL A 229 -8.74 21.83 1.57
CA VAL A 229 -8.66 23.07 0.79
C VAL A 229 -9.76 24.01 1.26
N ASN A 230 -9.40 25.19 1.76
CA ASN A 230 -10.33 26.22 2.26
C ASN A 230 -9.93 27.62 1.80
#